data_AF-R7KUB7-F1
#
_entry.id   AF-R7KUB7-F1
#
_cell.length_a   1.000
_cell.length_b   1.000
_cell.length_c   1.000
_cell.angle_alpha   90.00
_cell.angle_beta   90.00
_cell.angle_gamma   90.00
#
_symmetry.space_group_name_H-M   'P 1'
#
loop_
_entity.id
_entity.type
_entity.pdbx_description
1 polymer ?
#
loop_
_entity_poly.entity_id
_entity_poly.type
_entity_poly.pdbx_seq_one_letter_code
_entity_poly.pdbx_strand_id
1 'polypeptide(L)'
;MFAAGLRATGLIDTFVDVLKHSNDIARWGGSLGPWIMGTITGSGDAATMAFNEAVTPHAPEFGMEIKALGALAFLTGALGRTMSPIAGAMVVVAGIAMANPMDVAKRTALPCTIAVFVLALFMV
;
A
#
# COMPACT_ATOMS: atom_id res chain seq x y z
N MET A 1 2.06 2.80 16.88
CA MET A 1 3.20 3.76 16.82
C MET A 1 3.47 4.28 15.41
N PHE A 2 3.52 3.44 14.36
CA PHE A 2 3.78 3.90 12.99
C PHE A 2 2.69 4.85 12.43
N ALA A 3 1.40 4.51 12.62
CA ALA A 3 0.27 5.38 12.27
C ALA A 3 0.30 6.72 13.02
N ALA A 4 0.60 6.69 14.32
CA ALA A 4 0.76 7.88 15.14
C ALA A 4 1.92 8.77 14.64
N GLY A 5 3.00 8.20 14.12
CA GLY A 5 4.10 8.93 13.47
C GLY A 5 3.69 9.56 12.13
N LEU A 6 2.90 8.85 11.32
CA LEU A 6 2.35 9.39 10.07
C LEU A 6 1.31 10.50 10.31
N ARG A 7 0.61 10.45 11.45
CA ARG A 7 -0.28 11.53 11.91
C ARG A 7 0.53 12.72 12.42
N ALA A 8 1.55 12.49 13.22
CA ALA A 8 2.42 13.55 13.75
C ALA A 8 3.18 14.31 12.64
N THR A 9 3.43 13.68 11.50
CA THR A 9 4.06 14.31 10.33
C THR A 9 3.06 15.05 9.42
N GLY A 10 1.76 15.02 9.71
CA GLY A 10 0.71 15.63 8.89
C GLY A 10 0.50 14.93 7.54
N LEU A 11 1.18 13.81 7.29
CA LEU A 11 1.06 13.06 6.04
C LEU A 11 -0.36 12.52 5.88
N ILE A 12 -0.97 12.06 6.98
CA ILE A 12 -2.34 11.53 6.99
C ILE A 12 -3.36 12.62 6.67
N ASP A 13 -3.26 13.80 7.29
CA ASP A 13 -4.19 14.90 7.05
C ASP A 13 -4.07 15.42 5.61
N THR A 14 -2.84 15.53 5.10
CA THR A 14 -2.57 15.90 3.69
C THR A 14 -3.12 14.84 2.73
N PHE A 15 -2.95 13.55 3.03
CA PHE A 15 -3.53 12.46 2.22
C PHE A 15 -5.05 12.54 2.20
N VAL A 16 -5.69 12.70 3.37
CA VAL A 16 -7.14 12.78 3.49
C VAL A 16 -7.69 14.00 2.74
N ASP A 17 -7.05 15.16 2.83
CA ASP A 17 -7.48 16.36 2.10
C ASP A 17 -7.30 16.25 0.58
N VAL A 18 -6.25 15.58 0.10
CA VAL A 18 -6.10 15.26 -1.32
C VAL A 18 -7.20 14.30 -1.79
N LEU A 19 -7.60 13.34 -0.96
CA LEU A 19 -8.62 12.34 -1.30
C LEU A 19 -10.06 12.89 -1.29
N LYS A 20 -10.32 13.99 -0.57
CA LYS A 20 -11.65 14.64 -0.50
C LYS A 20 -12.12 15.28 -1.83
N HIS A 21 -11.21 15.52 -2.78
CA HIS A 21 -11.54 16.30 -3.98
C HIS A 21 -12.16 15.48 -5.13
N SER A 22 -12.16 14.14 -5.09
CA SER A 22 -12.91 13.29 -6.04
C SER A 22 -12.92 11.81 -5.61
N ASN A 23 -14.04 11.12 -5.86
CA ASN A 23 -14.21 9.68 -5.66
C ASN A 23 -13.13 8.86 -6.41
N ASP A 24 -12.75 9.32 -7.61
CA ASP A 24 -11.66 8.71 -8.39
C ASP A 24 -10.31 8.80 -7.68
N ILE A 25 -10.01 9.92 -7.02
CA ILE A 25 -8.75 10.11 -6.30
C ILE A 25 -8.70 9.20 -5.07
N ALA A 26 -9.84 9.01 -4.40
CA ALA A 26 -9.96 8.15 -3.22
C ALA A 26 -9.59 6.68 -3.52
N ARG A 27 -10.03 6.19 -4.68
CA ARG A 27 -9.68 4.86 -5.21
C ARG A 27 -8.18 4.70 -5.48
N TRP A 28 -7.57 5.72 -6.05
CA TRP A 28 -6.12 5.76 -6.30
C TRP A 28 -5.32 5.86 -5.00
N GLY A 29 -5.76 6.66 -4.02
CA GLY A 29 -5.08 6.75 -2.73
C GLY A 29 -5.17 5.48 -1.89
N GLY A 30 -6.31 4.78 -1.94
CA GLY A 30 -6.53 3.47 -1.31
C GLY A 30 -5.64 2.36 -1.85
N SER A 31 -5.34 2.42 -3.15
CA SER A 31 -4.50 1.43 -3.81
C SER A 31 -3.01 1.79 -3.75
N LEU A 32 -2.63 3.01 -4.14
CA LEU A 32 -1.23 3.43 -4.26
C LEU A 32 -0.59 3.77 -2.91
N GLY A 33 -1.35 4.29 -1.94
CA GLY A 33 -0.80 4.70 -0.64
C GLY A 33 -0.16 3.53 0.12
N PRO A 34 -0.92 2.47 0.45
CA PRO A 34 -0.41 1.27 1.13
C PRO A 34 0.68 0.57 0.33
N TRP A 35 0.55 0.58 -0.99
CA TRP A 35 1.52 0.02 -1.91
C TRP A 35 2.89 0.68 -1.81
N ILE A 36 2.97 2.01 -1.98
CA ILE A 36 4.21 2.78 -1.88
C ILE A 36 4.83 2.61 -0.50
N MET A 37 4.02 2.72 0.55
CA MET A 37 4.48 2.53 1.92
C MET A 37 5.06 1.11 2.13
N GLY A 38 4.38 0.08 1.63
CA GLY A 38 4.84 -1.32 1.72
C GLY A 38 6.13 -1.57 0.94
N THR A 39 6.31 -0.94 -0.23
CA THR A 39 7.53 -1.05 -1.04
C THR A 39 8.72 -0.37 -0.38
N ILE A 40 8.55 0.85 0.14
CA ILE A 40 9.65 1.63 0.75
C ILE A 40 10.04 1.04 2.11
N THR A 41 9.07 0.61 2.92
CA THR A 41 9.34 0.12 4.28
C THR A 41 9.67 -1.37 4.32
N GLY A 42 9.35 -2.14 3.27
CA GLY A 42 9.47 -3.60 3.26
C GLY A 42 8.44 -4.31 4.14
N SER A 43 7.48 -3.58 4.72
CA SER A 43 6.45 -4.12 5.61
C SER A 43 5.05 -3.78 5.11
N GLY A 44 4.40 -4.77 4.51
CA GLY A 44 3.02 -4.64 4.02
C GLY A 44 2.00 -4.54 5.15
N ASP A 45 2.21 -5.25 6.25
CA ASP A 45 1.29 -5.24 7.40
C ASP A 45 1.33 -3.88 8.13
N ALA A 46 2.53 -3.30 8.32
CA ALA A 46 2.66 -1.99 8.93
C ALA A 46 2.05 -0.88 8.06
N ALA A 47 2.29 -0.93 6.74
CA ALA A 47 1.69 -0.01 5.79
C ALA A 47 0.15 -0.10 5.79
N THR A 48 -0.38 -1.33 5.80
CA THR A 48 -1.83 -1.58 5.84
C THR A 48 -2.44 -1.08 7.14
N MET A 49 -1.86 -1.42 8.29
CA MET A 49 -2.38 -1.00 9.60
C MET A 49 -2.37 0.53 9.71
N ALA A 50 -1.29 1.18 9.28
CA ALA A 50 -1.24 2.64 9.27
C ALA A 50 -2.29 3.26 8.37
N PHE A 51 -2.46 2.75 7.15
CA PHE A 51 -3.49 3.26 6.25
C PHE A 51 -4.90 3.01 6.80
N ASN A 52 -5.15 1.83 7.36
CA ASN A 52 -6.45 1.46 7.91
C ASN A 52 -6.81 2.19 9.19
N GLU A 53 -5.84 2.61 9.99
CA GLU A 53 -6.07 3.46 11.17
C GLU A 53 -6.31 4.93 10.77
N ALA A 54 -5.73 5.35 9.64
CA ALA A 54 -5.66 6.74 9.22
C ALA A 54 -6.76 7.16 8.24
N VAL A 55 -7.00 6.36 7.21
CA VAL A 55 -7.77 6.74 6.01
C VAL A 55 -9.05 5.92 5.90
N THR A 56 -9.00 4.63 6.25
CA THR A 56 -10.17 3.73 6.15
C THR A 56 -11.39 4.13 7.00
N PRO A 57 -11.26 4.82 8.16
CA PRO A 57 -12.43 5.35 8.88
C PRO A 57 -13.19 6.43 8.10
N HIS A 58 -12.51 7.14 7.19
CA HIS A 58 -13.07 8.18 6.34
C HIS A 58 -13.65 7.61 5.02
N ALA A 59 -13.63 6.28 4.81
CA ALA A 59 -14.17 5.65 3.61
C ALA A 59 -15.61 6.10 3.23
N PRO A 60 -16.54 6.29 4.19
CA PRO A 60 -17.89 6.77 3.87
C PRO A 60 -17.92 8.19 3.30
N GLU A 61 -16.98 9.06 3.70
CA GLU A 61 -16.83 10.41 3.16
C GLU A 61 -16.37 10.38 1.69
N PHE A 62 -15.73 9.28 1.29
CA PHE A 62 -15.30 9.01 -0.07
C PHE A 62 -16.33 8.20 -0.88
N GLY A 63 -17.53 7.95 -0.35
CA GLY A 63 -18.54 7.11 -1.01
C GLY A 63 -18.16 5.63 -1.13
N MET A 64 -17.20 5.15 -0.34
CA MET A 64 -16.72 3.77 -0.34
C MET A 64 -17.11 3.03 0.94
N GLU A 65 -17.20 1.70 0.86
CA GLU A 65 -17.34 0.87 2.06
C GLU A 65 -16.00 0.75 2.79
N ILE A 66 -16.02 0.93 4.11
CA ILE A 66 -14.86 0.74 5.01
C ILE A 66 -14.18 -0.62 4.76
N LYS A 67 -14.98 -1.69 4.57
CA LYS A 67 -14.46 -3.04 4.30
C LYS A 67 -13.76 -3.13 2.95
N ALA A 68 -14.32 -2.52 1.91
CA ALA A 68 -13.74 -2.54 0.56
C ALA A 68 -12.40 -1.80 0.54
N LEU A 69 -12.36 -0.59 1.10
CA LEU A 69 -11.13 0.21 1.18
C LEU A 69 -10.07 -0.47 2.06
N GLY A 70 -10.48 -1.06 3.18
CA GLY A 70 -9.56 -1.77 4.08
C GLY A 70 -8.97 -3.05 3.47
N ALA A 71 -9.78 -3.79 2.71
CA ALA A 71 -9.33 -4.97 1.97
C ALA A 71 -8.40 -4.59 0.82
N LEU A 72 -8.72 -3.51 0.08
CA LEU A 72 -7.84 -2.97 -0.96
C LEU A 72 -6.48 -2.60 -0.36
N ALA A 73 -6.46 -1.87 0.77
CA ALA A 73 -5.23 -1.46 1.42
C ALA A 73 -4.36 -2.64 1.89
N PHE A 74 -4.99 -3.72 2.36
CA PHE A 74 -4.29 -4.95 2.74
C PHE A 74 -3.62 -5.61 1.53
N LEU A 75 -4.36 -5.76 0.43
CA LEU A 75 -3.84 -6.40 -0.78
C LEU A 75 -2.74 -5.56 -1.42
N THR A 76 -2.92 -4.25 -1.53
CA THR A 76 -1.90 -3.37 -2.12
C THR A 76 -0.68 -3.20 -1.23
N GLY A 77 -0.84 -3.19 0.10
CA GLY A 77 0.28 -3.26 1.05
C GLY A 77 1.10 -4.54 0.92
N ALA A 78 0.44 -5.70 0.77
CA ALA A 78 1.11 -6.98 0.54
C ALA A 78 1.84 -7.03 -0.82
N LEU A 79 1.25 -6.46 -1.87
CA LEU A 79 1.91 -6.31 -3.18
C LEU A 79 3.13 -5.38 -3.08
N GLY A 80 3.03 -4.31 -2.30
CA GLY A 80 4.14 -3.38 -2.04
C GLY A 80 5.33 -4.09 -1.38
N ARG A 81 5.07 -4.90 -0.35
CA ARG A 81 6.06 -5.76 0.31
C ARG A 81 6.74 -6.72 -0.65
N THR A 82 5.99 -7.33 -1.56
CA THR A 82 6.50 -8.31 -2.53
C THR A 82 7.50 -7.69 -3.53
N MET A 83 7.41 -6.38 -3.77
CA MET A 83 8.36 -5.64 -4.60
C MET A 83 9.48 -4.98 -3.82
N SER A 84 9.49 -5.07 -2.49
CA SER A 84 10.51 -4.41 -1.68
C SER A 84 11.79 -5.25 -1.64
N PRO A 85 12.94 -4.72 -2.11
CA PRO A 85 14.22 -5.43 -2.04
C PRO A 85 14.73 -5.58 -0.60
N ILE A 86 14.18 -4.81 0.34
CA ILE A 86 14.54 -4.83 1.76
C ILE A 86 13.58 -5.66 2.60
N ALA A 87 12.53 -6.26 2.02
CA ALA A 87 11.64 -7.14 2.76
C ALA A 87 12.39 -8.40 3.22
N GLY A 88 12.27 -8.78 4.49
CA GLY A 88 13.00 -9.93 5.04
C GLY A 88 12.79 -11.24 4.25
N ALA A 89 11.55 -11.50 3.82
CA ALA A 89 11.23 -12.64 2.97
C ALA A 89 11.93 -12.57 1.59
N MET A 90 12.00 -11.38 0.99
CA MET A 90 12.73 -11.15 -0.27
C MET A 90 14.22 -11.45 -0.10
N VAL A 91 14.84 -10.94 0.96
CA VAL A 91 16.27 -11.17 1.25
C VAL A 91 16.57 -12.66 1.43
N VAL A 92 15.73 -13.39 2.16
CA VAL A 92 15.90 -14.83 2.37
C VAL A 92 15.75 -15.61 1.05
N VAL A 93 14.71 -15.33 0.26
CA VAL A 93 14.47 -16.02 -1.01
C VAL A 93 15.59 -15.72 -2.02
N ALA A 94 16.04 -14.46 -2.10
CA ALA A 94 17.16 -14.07 -2.96
C ALA A 94 18.47 -14.76 -2.54
N GLY A 95 18.70 -14.91 -1.23
CA GLY A 95 19.83 -15.66 -0.69
C GLY A 95 19.81 -17.14 -1.08
N ILE A 96 18.65 -17.81 -0.99
CA ILE A 96 18.48 -19.20 -1.42
C ILE A 96 18.67 -19.33 -2.95
N ALA A 97 18.19 -18.36 -3.71
CA ALA A 97 18.29 -18.33 -5.17
C ALA A 97 19.67 -17.87 -5.68
N MET A 98 20.60 -17.50 -4.80
CA MET A 98 21.90 -16.90 -5.15
C MET A 98 21.77 -15.71 -6.12
N ALA A 99 20.70 -14.92 -5.94
CA ALA A 99 20.36 -13.78 -6.80
C ALA A 99 20.44 -12.47 -6.00
N ASN A 100 20.59 -11.35 -6.70
CA ASN A 100 20.47 -10.04 -6.07
C ASN A 100 18.99 -9.76 -5.74
N PRO A 101 18.62 -9.41 -4.49
CA PRO A 101 17.26 -9.02 -4.12
C PRO A 101 16.66 -7.95 -5.03
N MET A 102 17.51 -7.04 -5.53
CA MET A 102 17.10 -5.99 -6.46
C MET A 102 16.63 -6.55 -7.81
N ASP A 103 17.25 -7.63 -8.30
CA ASP A 103 16.86 -8.23 -9.58
C ASP A 103 15.55 -9.00 -9.45
N VAL A 104 15.32 -9.63 -8.31
CA VAL A 104 14.04 -10.27 -7.98
C VAL A 104 12.94 -9.20 -7.84
N ALA A 105 13.22 -8.10 -7.15
CA ALA A 105 12.29 -6.97 -7.03
C ALA A 105 11.94 -6.36 -8.39
N LYS A 106 12.90 -6.17 -9.29
CA LYS A 106 12.65 -5.70 -10.66
C LYS A 106 11.80 -6.68 -11.48
N ARG A 107 12.02 -7.98 -11.30
CA ARG A 107 11.23 -9.02 -11.96
C ARG A 107 9.78 -9.03 -11.46
N THR A 108 9.56 -8.82 -10.17
CA THR A 108 8.21 -8.74 -9.58
C THR A 108 7.58 -7.35 -9.76
N ALA A 109 8.36 -6.34 -10.15
CA ALA A 109 7.91 -4.96 -10.29
C ALA A 109 6.68 -4.82 -11.20
N LEU A 110 6.81 -5.35 -12.43
CA LEU A 110 5.77 -5.25 -13.44
C LEU A 110 4.48 -6.00 -13.05
N PRO A 111 4.50 -7.30 -12.68
CA PRO A 111 3.27 -8.01 -12.35
C PRO A 111 2.58 -7.46 -11.10
N CYS A 112 3.32 -7.07 -10.06
CA CYS A 112 2.72 -6.49 -8.86
C CYS A 112 2.15 -5.09 -9.11
N THR A 113 2.80 -4.27 -9.94
CA THR A 113 2.25 -2.97 -10.34
C THR A 113 0.94 -3.14 -11.12
N ILE A 114 0.91 -4.05 -12.10
CA ILE A 114 -0.31 -4.37 -12.85
C ILE A 114 -1.42 -4.87 -11.90
N ALA A 115 -1.08 -5.73 -10.95
CA ALA A 115 -2.05 -6.23 -9.97
C ALA A 115 -2.66 -5.09 -9.12
N VAL A 116 -1.86 -4.10 -8.70
CA VAL A 116 -2.38 -2.92 -7.98
C VAL A 116 -3.38 -2.15 -8.84
N PHE A 117 -3.08 -1.92 -10.11
CA PHE A 117 -3.99 -1.25 -11.04
C PHE A 117 -5.28 -2.04 -11.26
N VAL A 118 -5.19 -3.36 -11.40
CA VAL A 118 -6.38 -4.22 -11.52
C VAL A 118 -7.22 -4.15 -10.25
N LEU A 119 -6.62 -4.28 -9.07
CA LEU A 119 -7.34 -4.17 -7.80
C LEU A 119 -8.00 -2.81 -7.62
N ALA A 120 -7.30 -1.73 -8.00
CA ALA A 120 -7.83 -0.39 -7.98
C ALA A 120 -9.06 -0.24 -8.89
N LEU A 121 -9.15 -0.95 -10.02
CA LEU A 121 -10.27 -0.85 -10.95
C LEU A 121 -11.48 -1.71 -10.59
N PHE A 122 -11.27 -2.85 -9.91
CA PHE A 122 -12.31 -3.86 -9.70
C PHE A 122 -12.83 -3.96 -8.25
N MET A 123 -12.08 -3.49 -7.26
CA MET A 123 -12.49 -3.59 -5.84
C MET A 123 -13.14 -2.32 -5.29
N VAL A 124 -13.10 -1.22 -6.05
CA VAL A 124 -13.62 0.10 -5.68
C VAL A 124 -14.35 0.71 -6.87
#